data_AF-A0A940P8Q4-F1
#
_entry.id   AF-A0A940P8Q4-F1
#
_cell.length_a   1.000
_cell.length_b   1.000
_cell.length_c   1.000
_cell.angle_alpha   90.00
_cell.angle_beta   90.00
_cell.angle_gamma   90.00
#
_symmetry.space_group_name_H-M   'P 1'
#
loop_
_entity.id
_entity.type
_entity.pdbx_description
1 polymer ?
#
loop_
_entity_poly.entity_id
_entity_poly.type
_entity_poly.pdbx_seq_one_letter_code
_entity_poly.pdbx_strand_id
1 'polypeptide(L)'
;MKVLLDPLEKRALAFLYALYTEERWWTEKELSTIGNCSANTTYRTINHLKAFSLKLDSKFIIITKKNKGIFLKTSSFHSIGEIEADFLKDSVSYQLIDLIFQQKGLTTQLLTEKLYLSPSTVYRKLKQIRHFFSKNGLKFDLNSLLVAGPEHLIREFYYRFYWSVIKSTKWPFKIPTFITVSEMFKQKEPMMALKLSEIEQIQFLYRLAINQIRHHEQHFFTEPPDKQILDPHFQRYSTDMKLFIPVTTPSEFLENEWSFLALVLVSNPVFEEQHGDYQMKISWHKEKQTLPYSFSKKILHTFLTLYPAVTKQHQEKILYKLLCVYLSLIIFADLQLTHSNSQDFMEKFELENPNFFNRIKQMMDDLWYLFPKEANPHIQNYLLYHILLILSTSIDINHLKSQIHIKLICHIEPLSEEYLKQRLIKQSSHHLVVNTSTSEETKDRQFDLLLSDIYLPSHLSQKATNYYIWDFPPTERDWQNIFQTIDKITSTRESVS
;
A
#
# COMPACT_ATOMS: atom_id res chain seq x y z
N MET A 1 11.39 6.09 2.06
CA MET A 1 12.33 6.93 1.27
C MET A 1 11.94 8.42 1.20
N LYS A 2 10.69 8.79 0.86
CA LYS A 2 10.24 10.19 0.66
C LYS A 2 10.67 11.19 1.75
N VAL A 3 10.78 10.77 3.01
CA VAL A 3 11.19 11.62 4.14
C VAL A 3 12.61 12.21 3.98
N LEU A 4 13.50 11.50 3.28
CA LEU A 4 14.90 11.86 3.04
C LEU A 4 15.12 12.78 1.82
N LEU A 5 14.05 13.13 1.12
CA LEU A 5 14.10 14.08 0.01
C LEU A 5 14.26 15.52 0.53
N ASP A 6 15.06 16.31 -0.17
CA ASP A 6 15.21 17.75 0.08
C ASP A 6 13.92 18.51 -0.28
N PRO A 7 13.74 19.76 0.20
CA PRO A 7 12.54 20.54 -0.10
C PRO A 7 12.26 20.73 -1.59
N LEU A 8 13.30 20.83 -2.43
CA LEU A 8 13.13 20.88 -3.89
C LEU A 8 12.59 19.56 -4.43
N GLU A 9 13.18 18.43 -4.02
CA GLU A 9 12.79 17.09 -4.48
C GLU A 9 11.36 16.74 -4.05
N LYS A 10 10.98 17.05 -2.80
CA LYS A 10 9.61 16.87 -2.30
C LYS A 10 8.58 17.64 -3.12
N ARG A 11 8.87 18.92 -3.41
CA ARG A 11 7.99 19.76 -4.26
C ARG A 11 7.94 19.26 -5.69
N ALA A 12 9.06 18.85 -6.25
CA ALA A 12 9.11 18.29 -7.60
C ALA A 12 8.24 17.03 -7.70
N LEU A 13 8.31 16.14 -6.71
CA LEU A 13 7.46 14.95 -6.67
C LEU A 13 5.97 15.32 -6.52
N ALA A 14 5.63 16.30 -5.67
CA ALA A 14 4.25 16.78 -5.54
C ALA A 14 3.70 17.37 -6.85
N PHE A 15 4.52 18.15 -7.58
CA PHE A 15 4.14 18.67 -8.89
C PHE A 15 3.96 17.55 -9.91
N LEU A 16 4.85 16.55 -9.90
CA LEU A 16 4.75 15.41 -10.80
C LEU A 16 3.44 14.65 -10.59
N TYR A 17 3.04 14.39 -9.33
CA TYR A 17 1.76 13.76 -9.05
C TYR A 17 0.58 14.60 -9.54
N ALA A 18 0.53 15.89 -9.19
CA ALA A 18 -0.56 16.77 -9.62
C ALA A 18 -0.71 16.81 -11.15
N LEU A 19 0.41 16.96 -11.86
CA LEU A 19 0.44 16.98 -13.32
C LEU A 19 0.08 15.62 -13.95
N TYR A 20 0.33 14.50 -13.26
CA TYR A 20 0.00 13.16 -13.74
C TYR A 20 -1.46 12.79 -13.50
N THR A 21 -2.03 13.22 -12.37
CA THR A 21 -3.41 12.87 -11.98
C THR A 21 -4.45 13.51 -12.91
N GLU A 22 -4.22 14.75 -13.35
CA GLU A 22 -5.14 15.46 -14.24
C GLU A 22 -4.45 15.80 -15.56
N GLU A 23 -4.87 15.15 -16.66
CA GLU A 23 -4.37 15.41 -18.01
C GLU A 23 -4.90 16.74 -18.55
N ARG A 24 -4.39 17.85 -18.01
CA ARG A 24 -4.77 19.20 -18.40
C ARG A 24 -3.60 20.17 -18.29
N TRP A 25 -3.84 21.39 -18.76
CA TRP A 25 -2.93 22.50 -18.52
C TRP A 25 -3.10 23.02 -17.10
N TRP A 26 -1.97 23.18 -16.41
CA TRP A 26 -1.86 23.74 -15.08
C TRP A 26 -1.23 25.13 -15.13
N THR A 27 -1.82 26.08 -14.43
CA THR A 27 -1.25 27.41 -14.28
C THR A 27 -0.12 27.40 -13.25
N GLU A 28 0.78 28.38 -13.36
CA GLU A 28 1.84 28.58 -12.38
C GLU A 28 1.28 28.80 -10.97
N LYS A 29 0.16 29.53 -10.85
CA LYS A 29 -0.48 29.85 -9.57
C LYS A 29 -1.04 28.60 -8.87
N GLU A 30 -1.59 27.66 -9.63
CA GLU A 30 -2.03 26.37 -9.07
C GLU A 30 -0.83 25.58 -8.53
N LEU A 31 0.24 25.45 -9.32
CA LEU A 31 1.44 24.74 -8.89
C LEU A 31 2.14 25.44 -7.71
N SER A 32 2.19 26.78 -7.68
CA SER A 32 2.75 27.52 -6.54
C SER A 32 1.97 27.25 -5.25
N THR A 33 0.65 27.08 -5.36
CA THR A 33 -0.23 26.74 -4.24
C THR A 33 0.05 25.32 -3.75
N ILE A 34 0.13 24.34 -4.66
CA ILE A 34 0.49 22.94 -4.33
C ILE A 34 1.85 22.86 -3.64
N GLY A 35 2.83 23.61 -4.15
CA GLY A 35 4.20 23.61 -3.63
C GLY A 35 4.41 24.50 -2.42
N ASN A 36 3.38 25.24 -2.00
CA ASN A 36 3.44 26.33 -1.01
C ASN A 36 4.71 27.19 -1.19
N CYS A 37 4.92 27.72 -2.39
CA CYS A 37 6.16 28.38 -2.75
C CYS A 37 5.95 29.55 -3.72
N SER A 38 6.97 30.39 -3.87
CA SER A 38 6.93 31.54 -4.78
C SER A 38 6.98 31.12 -6.24
N ALA A 39 6.49 32.00 -7.11
CA ALA A 39 6.63 31.93 -8.57
C ALA A 39 8.02 31.44 -9.05
N ASN A 40 9.07 32.11 -8.58
CA ASN A 40 10.45 31.74 -8.91
C ASN A 40 10.81 30.31 -8.48
N THR A 41 10.31 29.87 -7.34
CA THR A 41 10.55 28.51 -6.82
C THR A 41 9.77 27.48 -7.64
N THR A 42 8.55 27.80 -8.06
CA THR A 42 7.75 26.99 -8.99
C THR A 42 8.52 26.77 -10.30
N TYR A 43 9.04 27.83 -10.92
CA TYR A 43 9.85 27.72 -12.14
C TYR A 43 11.12 26.90 -11.95
N ARG A 44 11.85 27.09 -10.84
CA ARG A 44 13.02 26.27 -10.53
C ARG A 44 12.67 24.79 -10.38
N THR A 45 11.53 24.48 -9.76
CA THR A 45 11.04 23.12 -9.58
C THR A 45 10.62 22.49 -10.91
N ILE A 46 9.95 23.24 -11.79
CA ILE A 46 9.60 22.80 -13.15
C ILE A 46 10.87 22.52 -13.97
N ASN A 47 11.87 23.40 -13.90
CA ASN A 47 13.13 23.21 -14.62
C ASN A 47 13.90 22.00 -14.10
N HIS A 48 13.85 21.73 -12.79
CA HIS A 48 14.40 20.50 -12.22
C HIS A 48 13.70 19.25 -12.79
N LEU A 49 12.37 19.25 -12.86
CA LEU A 49 11.63 18.13 -13.45
C LEU A 49 11.90 17.96 -14.96
N LYS A 50 12.07 19.05 -15.72
CA LYS A 50 12.50 18.99 -17.13
C LYS A 50 13.89 18.38 -17.27
N ALA A 51 14.85 18.78 -16.44
CA ALA A 51 16.19 18.21 -16.46
C ALA A 51 16.16 16.72 -16.10
N PHE A 52 15.33 16.34 -15.13
CA PHE A 52 15.10 14.94 -14.77
C PHE A 52 14.44 14.14 -15.91
N SER A 53 13.45 14.70 -16.60
CA SER A 53 12.77 14.02 -17.71
C SER A 53 13.70 13.68 -18.88
N LEU A 54 14.72 14.52 -19.12
CA LEU A 54 15.74 14.27 -20.15
C LEU A 54 16.59 13.02 -19.85
N LYS A 55 16.69 12.59 -18.59
CA LYS A 55 17.45 11.38 -18.18
C LYS A 55 16.66 10.07 -18.38
N LEU A 56 15.35 10.14 -18.66
CA LEU A 56 14.45 9.00 -18.61
C LEU A 56 13.93 8.57 -20.00
N ASP A 57 14.73 8.70 -21.05
CA ASP A 57 14.41 8.20 -22.41
C ASP A 57 12.96 8.51 -22.87
N SER A 58 12.48 9.72 -22.58
CA SER A 58 11.12 10.19 -22.93
C SER A 58 9.94 9.48 -22.24
N LYS A 59 10.14 8.85 -21.06
CA LYS A 59 9.02 8.35 -20.22
C LYS A 59 7.94 9.40 -19.98
N PHE A 60 8.36 10.65 -19.77
CA PHE A 60 7.48 11.81 -19.73
C PHE A 60 8.21 13.07 -20.22
N ILE A 61 7.43 14.10 -20.57
CA ILE A 61 7.92 15.41 -21.00
C ILE A 61 7.07 16.49 -20.33
N ILE A 62 7.72 17.55 -19.83
CA ILE A 62 7.03 18.74 -19.35
C ILE A 62 7.04 19.83 -20.43
N ILE A 63 5.85 20.17 -20.91
CA ILE A 63 5.62 21.20 -21.92
C ILE A 63 5.19 22.48 -21.19
N THR A 64 5.81 23.61 -21.54
CA THR A 64 5.45 24.92 -20.99
C THR A 64 5.11 25.87 -22.13
N LYS A 65 3.91 26.49 -22.09
CA LYS A 65 3.45 27.49 -23.07
C LYS A 65 2.98 28.74 -22.33
N LYS A 66 3.50 29.91 -22.73
CA LYS A 66 3.29 31.20 -22.03
C LYS A 66 1.82 31.52 -21.72
N ASN A 67 0.89 31.17 -22.61
CA ASN A 67 -0.54 31.46 -22.47
C ASN A 67 -1.41 30.26 -22.06
N LYS A 68 -0.83 29.05 -21.93
CA LYS A 68 -1.58 27.86 -21.51
C LYS A 68 -1.12 27.33 -20.15
N GLY A 69 0.13 27.54 -19.78
CA GLY A 69 0.72 27.04 -18.54
C GLY A 69 1.63 25.83 -18.78
N ILE A 70 1.53 24.85 -17.90
CA ILE A 70 2.37 23.66 -17.80
C ILE A 70 1.53 22.42 -18.09
N PHE A 71 2.04 21.51 -18.90
CA PHE A 71 1.37 20.26 -19.25
C PHE A 71 2.37 19.10 -19.18
N LEU A 72 1.96 17.98 -18.60
CA LEU A 72 2.75 16.76 -18.57
C LEU A 72 2.25 15.84 -19.68
N LYS A 73 3.14 15.49 -20.61
CA LYS A 73 2.89 14.44 -21.59
C LYS A 73 3.61 13.17 -21.13
N THR A 74 2.87 12.10 -20.87
CA THR A 74 3.44 10.80 -20.49
C THR A 74 3.33 9.82 -21.63
N SER A 75 4.18 8.79 -21.60
CA SER A 75 3.99 7.59 -22.41
C SER A 75 2.96 6.69 -21.74
N SER A 76 2.05 6.11 -22.53
CA SER A 76 1.04 5.15 -22.06
C SER A 76 1.64 3.85 -21.50
N PHE A 77 2.94 3.62 -21.69
CA PHE A 77 3.65 2.42 -21.23
C PHE A 77 4.27 2.56 -19.84
N HIS A 78 4.18 3.73 -19.20
CA HIS A 78 4.83 3.98 -17.91
C HIS A 78 3.85 4.51 -16.87
N SER A 79 3.80 3.82 -15.73
CA SER A 79 3.03 4.27 -14.57
C SER A 79 3.74 5.42 -13.84
N ILE A 80 2.98 6.26 -13.13
CA ILE A 80 3.54 7.25 -12.21
C ILE A 80 4.47 6.62 -11.16
N GLY A 81 4.16 5.40 -10.73
CA GLY A 81 4.98 4.66 -9.78
C GLY A 81 6.38 4.32 -10.31
N GLU A 82 6.53 4.05 -11.60
CA GLU A 82 7.84 3.86 -12.23
C GLU A 82 8.63 5.17 -12.32
N ILE A 83 7.97 6.27 -12.66
CA ILE A 83 8.61 7.59 -12.75
C ILE A 83 9.07 8.03 -11.36
N GLU A 84 8.23 7.83 -10.34
CA GLU A 84 8.58 8.06 -8.94
C GLU A 84 9.77 7.19 -8.52
N ALA A 85 9.79 5.90 -8.86
CA ALA A 85 10.91 5.02 -8.53
C ALA A 85 12.23 5.54 -9.12
N ASP A 86 12.23 5.92 -10.40
CA ASP A 86 13.41 6.50 -11.03
C ASP A 86 13.79 7.85 -10.39
N PHE A 87 12.82 8.67 -9.97
CA PHE A 87 13.05 9.95 -9.29
C PHE A 87 13.70 9.75 -7.92
N LEU A 88 13.19 8.81 -7.13
CA LEU A 88 13.75 8.47 -5.82
C LEU A 88 15.16 7.90 -5.96
N LYS A 89 15.45 7.11 -7.00
CA LYS A 89 16.79 6.58 -7.27
C LYS A 89 17.81 7.66 -7.66
N ASP A 90 17.38 8.71 -8.36
CA ASP A 90 18.24 9.85 -8.71
C ASP A 90 18.57 10.71 -7.48
N SER A 91 17.79 10.60 -6.38
CA SER A 91 18.07 11.35 -5.16
C SER A 91 19.39 10.95 -4.50
N VAL A 92 20.13 11.94 -4.00
CA VAL A 92 21.42 11.74 -3.32
C VAL A 92 21.29 10.80 -2.11
N SER A 93 20.19 10.93 -1.37
CA SER A 93 19.93 10.11 -0.19
C SER A 93 19.80 8.63 -0.53
N TYR A 94 19.14 8.30 -1.66
CA TYR A 94 19.04 6.91 -2.12
C TYR A 94 20.41 6.39 -2.53
N GLN A 95 21.12 7.14 -3.36
CA GLN A 95 22.44 6.73 -3.87
C GLN A 95 23.43 6.50 -2.73
N LEU A 96 23.42 7.34 -1.68
CA LEU A 96 24.26 7.15 -0.51
C LEU A 96 23.93 5.85 0.24
N ILE A 97 22.65 5.58 0.54
CA ILE A 97 22.25 4.34 1.24
C ILE A 97 22.60 3.11 0.39
N ASP A 98 22.37 3.17 -0.92
CA ASP A 98 22.70 2.09 -1.85
C ASP A 98 24.22 1.84 -1.92
N LEU A 99 25.03 2.90 -1.99
CA LEU A 99 26.49 2.78 -1.94
C LEU A 99 26.96 2.15 -0.63
N ILE A 100 26.46 2.65 0.51
CA ILE A 100 26.79 2.16 1.86
C ILE A 100 26.50 0.66 1.99
N PHE A 101 25.41 0.18 1.40
CA PHE A 101 25.07 -1.23 1.46
C PHE A 101 25.89 -2.11 0.53
N GLN A 102 26.20 -1.62 -0.68
CA GLN A 102 26.80 -2.45 -1.72
C GLN A 102 28.33 -2.42 -1.77
N GLN A 103 28.98 -1.47 -1.09
CA GLN A 103 30.43 -1.27 -1.20
C GLN A 103 31.10 -1.17 0.17
N LYS A 104 32.21 -1.91 0.32
CA LYS A 104 33.11 -1.82 1.48
C LYS A 104 34.17 -0.74 1.28
N GLY A 105 34.76 -0.31 2.39
CA GLY A 105 35.90 0.61 2.39
C GLY A 105 35.56 2.00 1.86
N LEU A 106 34.28 2.40 1.95
CA LEU A 106 33.86 3.74 1.56
C LEU A 106 34.49 4.78 2.49
N THR A 107 34.85 5.91 1.90
CA THR A 107 35.27 7.12 2.62
C THR A 107 34.41 8.29 2.18
N THR A 108 34.33 9.34 2.99
CA THR A 108 33.61 10.56 2.61
C THR A 108 34.18 11.15 1.31
N GLN A 109 35.50 11.07 1.10
CA GLN A 109 36.13 11.49 -0.16
C GLN A 109 35.63 10.67 -1.36
N LEU A 110 35.62 9.34 -1.25
CA LEU A 110 35.14 8.47 -2.32
C LEU A 110 33.66 8.73 -2.65
N LEU A 111 32.84 9.03 -1.63
CA LEU A 111 31.44 9.44 -1.83
C LEU A 111 31.32 10.77 -2.57
N THR A 112 32.16 11.76 -2.26
CA THR A 112 32.16 13.06 -2.96
C THR A 112 32.54 12.94 -4.42
N GLU A 113 33.52 12.08 -4.73
CA GLU A 113 33.97 11.81 -6.10
C GLU A 113 32.88 11.06 -6.89
N LYS A 114 32.32 9.99 -6.34
CA LYS A 114 31.29 9.18 -7.01
C LYS A 114 30.00 9.97 -7.30
N LEU A 115 29.62 10.87 -6.41
CA LEU A 115 28.36 11.63 -6.53
C LEU A 115 28.54 13.03 -7.12
N TYR A 116 29.78 13.47 -7.37
CA TYR A 116 30.12 14.83 -7.82
C TYR A 116 29.55 15.92 -6.90
N LEU A 117 29.68 15.71 -5.57
CA LEU A 117 29.14 16.60 -4.54
C LEU A 117 30.24 17.15 -3.63
N SER A 118 30.01 18.32 -3.04
CA SER A 118 30.92 18.86 -2.03
C SER A 118 30.95 17.99 -0.76
N PRO A 119 32.08 17.92 -0.02
CA PRO A 119 32.16 17.21 1.26
C PRO A 119 31.09 17.66 2.27
N SER A 120 30.81 18.97 2.32
CA SER A 120 29.78 19.54 3.19
C SER A 120 28.37 19.02 2.86
N THR A 121 28.06 18.83 1.57
CA THR A 121 26.76 18.31 1.12
C THR A 121 26.61 16.84 1.48
N VAL A 122 27.63 16.02 1.20
CA VAL A 122 27.66 14.60 1.55
C VAL A 122 27.50 14.42 3.06
N TYR A 123 28.29 15.12 3.87
CA TYR A 123 28.23 15.00 5.33
C TYR A 123 26.87 15.40 5.91
N ARG A 124 26.24 16.46 5.38
CA ARG A 124 24.88 16.86 5.76
C ARG A 124 23.86 15.76 5.44
N LYS A 125 23.95 15.13 4.27
CA LYS A 125 23.08 14.02 3.87
C LYS A 125 23.31 12.77 4.72
N LEU A 126 24.56 12.42 5.01
CA LEU A 126 24.91 11.32 5.91
C LEU A 126 24.33 11.51 7.33
N LYS A 127 24.31 12.74 7.85
CA LYS A 127 23.63 13.05 9.13
C LYS A 127 22.11 12.80 9.08
N GLN A 128 21.44 13.14 7.99
CA GLN A 128 20.01 12.86 7.81
C GLN A 128 19.76 11.34 7.70
N ILE A 129 20.63 10.64 6.97
CA ILE A 129 20.59 9.18 6.84
C ILE A 129 20.82 8.50 8.20
N ARG A 130 21.74 9.01 9.03
CA ARG A 130 21.95 8.52 10.41
C ARG A 130 20.66 8.57 11.22
N HIS A 131 19.94 9.68 11.16
CA HIS A 131 18.65 9.85 11.84
C HIS A 131 17.58 8.89 11.28
N PHE A 132 17.61 8.66 9.97
CA PHE A 132 16.71 7.70 9.34
C PHE A 132 16.98 6.27 9.77
N PHE A 133 18.25 5.85 9.87
CA PHE A 133 18.62 4.55 10.44
C PHE A 133 18.19 4.43 11.90
N SER A 134 18.42 5.45 12.73
CA SER A 134 18.04 5.39 14.16
C SER A 134 16.54 5.26 14.38
N LYS A 135 15.73 5.86 13.51
CA LYS A 135 14.27 5.65 13.52
C LYS A 135 13.86 4.21 13.22
N ASN A 136 14.71 3.44 12.55
CA ASN A 136 14.49 2.04 12.20
C ASN A 136 15.25 1.07 13.13
N GLY A 137 15.61 1.49 14.34
CA GLY A 137 16.35 0.65 15.30
C GLY A 137 17.81 0.39 14.93
N LEU A 138 18.34 1.06 13.91
CA LEU A 138 19.70 0.86 13.40
C LEU A 138 20.64 2.01 13.79
N LYS A 139 21.91 1.69 14.02
CA LYS A 139 22.98 2.65 14.26
C LYS A 139 23.77 2.85 12.98
N PHE A 140 24.12 4.09 12.68
CA PHE A 140 24.99 4.42 11.55
C PHE A 140 26.16 5.26 12.03
N ASP A 141 27.37 4.77 11.79
CA ASP A 141 28.61 5.48 12.13
C ASP A 141 29.06 6.33 10.93
N LEU A 142 29.21 7.63 11.16
CA LEU A 142 29.60 8.60 10.13
C LEU A 142 31.07 8.48 9.74
N ASN A 143 31.91 7.86 10.58
CA ASN A 143 33.34 7.72 10.33
C ASN A 143 33.62 6.47 9.49
N SER A 144 33.16 5.31 9.97
CA SER A 144 33.33 4.03 9.26
C SER A 144 32.34 3.83 8.11
N LEU A 145 31.25 4.62 8.07
CA LEU A 145 30.13 4.47 7.13
C LEU A 145 29.47 3.08 7.23
N LEU A 146 29.54 2.46 8.41
CA LEU A 146 28.95 1.15 8.66
C LEU A 146 27.60 1.30 9.38
N VAL A 147 26.68 0.41 9.02
CA VAL A 147 25.40 0.22 9.70
C VAL A 147 25.53 -0.94 10.70
N ALA A 148 25.13 -0.70 11.94
CA ALA A 148 25.18 -1.67 13.03
C ALA A 148 23.81 -1.79 13.71
N GLY A 149 23.50 -2.98 14.21
CA GLY A 149 22.23 -3.31 14.84
C GLY A 149 21.98 -4.81 14.76
N PRO A 150 20.84 -5.29 15.28
CA PRO A 150 20.43 -6.67 15.10
C PRO A 150 20.38 -7.02 13.61
N GLU A 151 21.03 -8.11 13.21
CA GLU A 151 21.20 -8.46 11.80
C GLU A 151 19.83 -8.65 11.09
N HIS A 152 18.81 -9.13 11.81
CA HIS A 152 17.46 -9.31 11.25
C HIS A 152 16.81 -7.98 10.88
N LEU A 153 17.04 -6.92 11.67
CA LEU A 153 16.59 -5.57 11.37
C LEU A 153 17.37 -4.97 10.20
N ILE A 154 18.69 -5.20 10.11
CA ILE A 154 19.50 -4.70 8.99
C ILE A 154 18.99 -5.31 7.68
N ARG A 155 18.86 -6.64 7.62
CA ARG A 155 18.45 -7.35 6.39
C ARG A 155 17.02 -6.98 5.97
N GLU A 156 16.08 -6.96 6.92
CA GLU A 156 14.71 -6.56 6.62
C GLU A 156 14.60 -5.06 6.29
N PHE A 157 15.38 -4.18 6.93
CA PHE A 157 15.44 -2.77 6.56
C PHE A 157 15.85 -2.59 5.10
N TYR A 158 16.93 -3.24 4.65
CA TYR A 158 17.38 -3.11 3.27
C TYR A 158 16.40 -3.72 2.29
N TYR A 159 15.73 -4.83 2.65
CA TYR A 159 14.63 -5.36 1.86
C TYR A 159 13.53 -4.31 1.69
N ARG A 160 13.02 -3.75 2.78
CA ARG A 160 11.95 -2.75 2.75
C ARG A 160 12.40 -1.46 2.05
N PHE A 161 13.65 -1.06 2.18
CA PHE A 161 14.25 0.08 1.49
C PHE A 161 14.18 -0.11 -0.02
N TYR A 162 14.77 -1.18 -0.53
CA TYR A 162 14.77 -1.46 -1.97
C TYR A 162 13.36 -1.71 -2.49
N TRP A 163 12.55 -2.48 -1.77
CA TRP A 163 11.18 -2.78 -2.17
C TRP A 163 10.28 -1.54 -2.20
N SER A 164 10.47 -0.59 -1.27
CA SER A 164 9.69 0.66 -1.22
C SER A 164 9.97 1.60 -2.38
N VAL A 165 11.10 1.44 -3.08
CA VAL A 165 11.52 2.32 -4.17
C VAL A 165 11.41 1.59 -5.51
N ILE A 166 12.07 0.44 -5.64
CA ILE A 166 12.23 -0.26 -6.93
C ILE A 166 11.08 -1.22 -7.21
N LYS A 167 10.52 -1.85 -6.16
CA LYS A 167 9.52 -2.91 -6.30
C LYS A 167 10.06 -4.03 -7.21
N SER A 168 9.34 -4.40 -8.27
CA SER A 168 9.77 -5.39 -9.26
C SER A 168 10.35 -4.78 -10.55
N THR A 169 10.50 -3.45 -10.63
CA THR A 169 10.84 -2.78 -11.91
C THR A 169 12.26 -3.03 -12.38
N LYS A 170 13.22 -3.14 -11.46
CA LYS A 170 14.65 -3.33 -11.73
C LYS A 170 15.28 -4.20 -10.62
N TRP A 171 16.48 -4.71 -10.85
CA TRP A 171 17.29 -5.39 -9.83
C TRP A 171 18.32 -4.41 -9.22
N PRO A 172 18.31 -4.14 -7.90
CA PRO A 172 19.21 -3.16 -7.30
C PRO A 172 20.65 -3.65 -7.13
N PHE A 173 20.85 -4.96 -6.99
CA PHE A 173 22.12 -5.50 -6.52
C PHE A 173 23.10 -5.73 -7.67
N LYS A 174 24.33 -5.24 -7.53
CA LYS A 174 25.40 -5.50 -8.50
C LYS A 174 25.85 -6.95 -8.44
N ILE A 175 26.12 -7.42 -7.22
CA ILE A 175 26.48 -8.79 -6.91
C ILE A 175 25.72 -9.15 -5.63
N PRO A 176 24.89 -10.21 -5.64
CA PRO A 176 24.66 -11.14 -6.74
C PRO A 176 23.77 -10.56 -7.87
N THR A 177 23.92 -11.09 -9.09
CA THR A 177 23.06 -10.70 -10.23
C THR A 177 21.69 -11.37 -10.15
N PHE A 178 20.65 -10.76 -10.74
CA PHE A 178 19.31 -11.34 -10.78
C PHE A 178 19.30 -12.76 -11.35
N ILE A 179 20.01 -12.98 -12.46
CA ILE A 179 20.09 -14.27 -13.13
C ILE A 179 20.64 -15.33 -12.17
N THR A 180 21.74 -15.03 -11.50
CA THR A 180 22.37 -15.94 -10.53
C THR A 180 21.42 -16.35 -9.41
N VAL A 181 20.73 -15.40 -8.79
CA VAL A 181 19.81 -15.71 -7.67
C VAL A 181 18.55 -16.41 -8.17
N SER A 182 18.03 -16.01 -9.33
CA SER A 182 16.83 -16.59 -9.95
C SER A 182 17.05 -18.04 -10.36
N GLU A 183 18.18 -18.35 -11.00
CA GLU A 183 18.55 -19.72 -11.40
C GLU A 183 18.74 -20.63 -10.18
N MET A 184 19.44 -20.13 -9.15
CA MET A 184 19.58 -20.85 -7.88
C MET A 184 18.22 -21.16 -7.26
N PHE A 185 17.29 -20.20 -7.27
CA PHE A 185 15.94 -20.42 -6.74
C PHE A 185 15.19 -21.47 -7.56
N LYS A 186 15.15 -21.34 -8.88
CA LYS A 186 14.46 -22.30 -9.78
C LYS A 186 14.99 -23.72 -9.65
N GLN A 187 16.28 -23.90 -9.36
CA GLN A 187 16.85 -25.23 -9.13
C GLN A 187 16.36 -25.87 -7.83
N LYS A 188 16.08 -25.06 -6.79
CA LYS A 188 15.72 -25.52 -5.44
C LYS A 188 14.21 -25.54 -5.21
N GLU A 189 13.46 -24.72 -5.93
CA GLU A 189 12.00 -24.60 -5.83
C GLU A 189 11.25 -25.94 -5.93
N PRO A 190 11.61 -26.89 -6.84
CA PRO A 190 10.95 -28.19 -6.89
C PRO A 190 11.14 -29.06 -5.64
N MET A 191 12.15 -28.75 -4.83
CA MET A 191 12.43 -29.44 -3.56
C MET A 191 11.70 -28.81 -2.38
N MET A 192 11.15 -27.61 -2.56
CA MET A 192 10.40 -26.91 -1.52
C MET A 192 8.98 -27.46 -1.44
N ALA A 193 8.45 -27.55 -0.23
CA ALA A 193 7.05 -27.90 -0.04
C ALA A 193 6.11 -26.70 -0.26
N LEU A 194 6.68 -25.49 -0.25
CA LEU A 194 6.03 -24.19 -0.44
C LEU A 194 6.13 -23.77 -1.91
N LYS A 195 5.00 -23.35 -2.50
CA LYS A 195 4.97 -22.63 -3.78
C LYS A 195 4.76 -21.14 -3.51
N LEU A 196 5.55 -20.31 -4.18
CA LEU A 196 5.44 -18.85 -4.09
C LEU A 196 4.70 -18.31 -5.32
N SER A 197 3.88 -17.28 -5.14
CA SER A 197 3.38 -16.49 -6.27
C SER A 197 4.53 -15.72 -6.95
N GLU A 198 4.29 -15.17 -8.15
CA GLU A 198 5.33 -14.43 -8.89
C GLU A 198 5.89 -13.25 -8.08
N ILE A 199 5.02 -12.52 -7.38
CA ILE A 199 5.45 -11.37 -6.57
C ILE A 199 6.22 -11.80 -5.32
N GLU A 200 5.77 -12.88 -4.68
CA GLU A 200 6.41 -13.48 -3.51
C GLU A 200 7.80 -14.01 -3.86
N GLN A 201 7.94 -14.65 -5.03
CA GLN A 201 9.21 -15.11 -5.55
C GLN A 201 10.18 -13.94 -5.69
N ILE A 202 9.77 -12.83 -6.33
CA ILE A 202 10.64 -11.65 -6.48
C ILE A 202 11.04 -11.08 -5.11
N GLN A 203 10.10 -10.96 -4.17
CA GLN A 203 10.38 -10.49 -2.80
C GLN A 203 11.36 -11.41 -2.07
N PHE A 204 11.25 -12.72 -2.29
CA PHE A 204 12.15 -13.70 -1.71
C PHE A 204 13.55 -13.62 -2.34
N LEU A 205 13.65 -13.45 -3.67
CA LEU A 205 14.93 -13.25 -4.36
C LEU A 205 15.67 -12.01 -3.82
N TYR A 206 14.97 -10.91 -3.54
CA TYR A 206 15.56 -9.72 -2.91
C TYR A 206 16.21 -10.06 -1.56
N ARG A 207 15.51 -10.84 -0.73
CA ARG A 207 16.02 -11.26 0.58
C ARG A 207 17.18 -12.23 0.47
N LEU A 208 17.15 -13.16 -0.48
CA LEU A 208 18.29 -14.02 -0.78
C LEU A 208 19.52 -13.21 -1.19
N ALA A 209 19.35 -12.19 -2.04
CA ALA A 209 20.45 -11.32 -2.45
C ALA A 209 21.03 -10.53 -1.28
N ILE A 210 20.18 -9.94 -0.43
CA ILE A 210 20.59 -9.24 0.78
C ILE A 210 21.35 -10.18 1.72
N ASN A 211 20.82 -11.39 1.95
CA ASN A 211 21.50 -12.40 2.76
C ASN A 211 22.87 -12.77 2.20
N GLN A 212 23.00 -12.96 0.88
CA GLN A 212 24.27 -13.27 0.24
C GLN A 212 25.29 -12.13 0.38
N ILE A 213 24.86 -10.88 0.22
CA ILE A 213 25.70 -9.70 0.46
C ILE A 213 26.22 -9.76 1.90
N ARG A 214 25.33 -9.81 2.89
CA ARG A 214 25.69 -9.82 4.32
C ARG A 214 26.55 -11.02 4.72
N HIS A 215 26.27 -12.20 4.16
CA HIS A 215 27.10 -13.39 4.32
C HIS A 215 28.52 -13.18 3.78
N HIS A 216 28.68 -12.61 2.58
CA HIS A 216 30.00 -12.26 2.04
C HIS A 216 30.73 -11.21 2.90
N GLU A 217 29.98 -10.44 3.68
CA GLU A 217 30.53 -9.53 4.68
C GLU A 217 30.83 -10.17 6.04
N GLN A 218 30.60 -11.48 6.19
CA GLN A 218 30.73 -12.20 7.46
C GLN A 218 29.79 -11.66 8.56
N HIS A 219 28.67 -11.07 8.15
CA HIS A 219 27.62 -10.62 9.05
C HIS A 219 26.55 -11.72 9.17
N PHE A 220 26.72 -12.57 10.17
CA PHE A 220 25.85 -13.70 10.45
C PHE A 220 24.83 -13.41 11.54
N PHE A 221 23.76 -14.20 11.60
CA PHE A 221 22.86 -14.21 12.75
C PHE A 221 23.50 -14.91 13.95
N THR A 222 23.76 -14.15 15.01
CA THR A 222 24.32 -14.66 16.26
C THR A 222 23.26 -15.18 17.23
N GLU A 223 22.04 -14.68 17.13
CA GLU A 223 20.94 -15.02 18.02
C GLU A 223 19.83 -15.76 17.26
N PRO A 224 19.28 -16.85 17.82
CA PRO A 224 18.13 -17.51 17.23
C PRO A 224 16.89 -16.62 17.35
N PRO A 225 15.90 -16.78 16.45
CA PRO A 225 14.64 -16.08 16.59
C PRO A 225 13.94 -16.48 17.89
N ASP A 226 13.18 -15.54 18.47
CA ASP A 226 12.46 -15.78 19.72
C ASP A 226 11.52 -16.98 19.58
N LYS A 227 11.79 -18.04 20.34
CA LYS A 227 11.07 -19.32 20.25
C LYS A 227 9.61 -19.22 20.69
N GLN A 228 9.22 -18.15 21.41
CA GLN A 228 7.85 -17.97 21.88
C GLN A 228 6.85 -17.66 20.75
N ILE A 229 7.35 -17.17 19.61
CA ILE A 229 6.57 -16.80 18.43
C ILE A 229 6.68 -17.83 17.29
N LEU A 230 7.43 -18.93 17.49
CA LEU A 230 7.66 -19.95 16.47
C LEU A 230 6.62 -21.08 16.59
N ASP A 231 5.71 -21.13 15.63
CA ASP A 231 4.81 -22.27 15.47
C ASP A 231 5.54 -23.48 14.83
N PRO A 232 4.97 -24.71 14.89
CA PRO A 232 5.63 -25.92 14.39
C PRO A 232 5.98 -25.89 12.90
N HIS A 233 5.31 -25.07 12.08
CA HIS A 233 5.65 -24.90 10.66
C HIS A 233 7.01 -24.27 10.46
N PHE A 234 7.50 -23.51 11.44
CA PHE A 234 8.87 -23.01 11.43
C PHE A 234 9.88 -24.11 11.12
N GLN A 235 9.69 -25.32 11.64
CA GLN A 235 10.60 -26.44 11.39
C GLN A 235 10.54 -26.94 9.93
N ARG A 236 9.33 -26.97 9.34
CA ARG A 236 9.13 -27.32 7.93
C ARG A 236 9.78 -26.29 7.02
N TYR A 237 9.48 -25.00 7.21
CA TYR A 237 10.10 -23.92 6.44
C TYR A 237 11.61 -23.88 6.66
N SER A 238 12.10 -24.10 7.88
CA SER A 238 13.53 -24.17 8.17
C SER A 238 14.21 -25.25 7.34
N THR A 239 13.54 -26.38 7.10
CA THR A 239 14.08 -27.47 6.26
C THR A 239 14.24 -27.02 4.81
N ASP A 240 13.22 -26.35 4.24
CA ASP A 240 13.29 -25.78 2.89
C ASP A 240 14.38 -24.69 2.81
N MET A 241 14.51 -23.88 3.86
CA MET A 241 15.46 -22.75 3.90
C MET A 241 16.91 -23.18 4.00
N LYS A 242 17.21 -24.38 4.51
CA LYS A 242 18.57 -24.96 4.48
C LYS A 242 19.15 -24.98 3.08
N LEU A 243 18.32 -25.23 2.06
CA LEU A 243 18.75 -25.28 0.66
C LEU A 243 19.38 -23.97 0.21
N PHE A 244 19.03 -22.84 0.82
CA PHE A 244 19.46 -21.50 0.43
C PHE A 244 20.67 -20.99 1.21
N ILE A 245 21.09 -21.69 2.27
CA ILE A 245 22.24 -21.27 3.07
C ILE A 245 23.55 -21.68 2.38
N PRO A 246 24.51 -20.75 2.19
CA PRO A 246 25.79 -21.08 1.59
C PRO A 246 26.54 -22.14 2.40
N VAL A 247 27.18 -23.09 1.71
CA VAL A 247 28.01 -24.15 2.34
C VAL A 247 29.20 -23.56 3.10
N THR A 248 29.62 -22.34 2.77
CA THR A 248 30.69 -21.60 3.43
C THR A 248 30.27 -20.95 4.75
N THR A 249 29.00 -21.04 5.14
CA THR A 249 28.51 -20.52 6.43
C THR A 249 29.10 -21.35 7.58
N PRO A 250 29.72 -20.73 8.61
CA PRO A 250 30.23 -21.45 9.77
C PRO A 250 29.12 -22.24 10.49
N SER A 251 29.46 -23.42 11.01
CA SER A 251 28.51 -24.36 11.60
C SER A 251 27.70 -23.77 12.77
N GLU A 252 28.31 -22.87 13.54
CA GLU A 252 27.68 -22.17 14.66
C GLU A 252 26.55 -21.19 14.25
N PHE A 253 26.55 -20.73 13.00
CA PHE A 253 25.54 -19.78 12.50
C PHE A 253 24.49 -20.40 11.58
N LEU A 254 24.73 -21.64 11.12
CA LEU A 254 23.85 -22.34 10.18
C LEU A 254 22.39 -22.34 10.63
N GLU A 255 22.14 -22.73 11.88
CA GLU A 255 20.78 -22.81 12.42
C GLU A 255 20.08 -21.45 12.40
N ASN A 256 20.78 -20.41 12.82
CA ASN A 256 20.22 -19.06 12.89
C ASN A 256 19.92 -18.49 11.48
N GLU A 257 20.76 -18.77 10.48
CA GLU A 257 20.59 -18.30 9.10
C GLU A 257 19.35 -18.88 8.41
N TRP A 258 19.15 -20.20 8.43
CA TRP A 258 17.94 -20.78 7.83
C TRP A 258 16.69 -20.47 8.65
N SER A 259 16.84 -20.35 9.98
CA SER A 259 15.78 -19.99 10.91
C SER A 259 15.22 -18.62 10.62
N PHE A 260 16.08 -17.64 10.37
CA PHE A 260 15.64 -16.30 10.01
C PHE A 260 14.86 -16.29 8.68
N LEU A 261 15.36 -16.98 7.66
CA LEU A 261 14.64 -17.10 6.39
C LEU A 261 13.26 -17.74 6.57
N ALA A 262 13.17 -18.77 7.42
CA ALA A 262 11.90 -19.41 7.74
C ALA A 262 10.96 -18.45 8.48
N LEU A 263 11.49 -17.66 9.43
CA LEU A 263 10.72 -16.65 10.15
C LEU A 263 10.10 -15.60 9.22
N VAL A 264 10.86 -15.14 8.22
CA VAL A 264 10.35 -14.19 7.21
C VAL A 264 9.17 -14.79 6.44
N LEU A 265 9.25 -16.06 6.05
CA LEU A 265 8.17 -16.74 5.34
C LEU A 265 6.93 -16.95 6.22
N VAL A 266 7.12 -17.40 7.46
CA VAL A 266 6.02 -17.65 8.40
C VAL A 266 5.31 -16.37 8.82
N SER A 267 6.03 -15.25 8.88
CA SER A 267 5.48 -13.98 9.38
C SER A 267 4.82 -13.12 8.30
N ASN A 268 5.14 -13.30 7.03
CA ASN A 268 4.62 -12.39 6.00
C ASN A 268 3.18 -12.79 5.57
N PRO A 269 2.20 -11.87 5.74
CA PRO A 269 0.78 -12.14 5.45
C PRO A 269 0.47 -12.35 3.96
N VAL A 270 1.45 -12.13 3.07
CA VAL A 270 1.29 -12.33 1.63
C VAL A 270 1.44 -13.80 1.21
N PHE A 271 2.18 -14.63 1.96
CA PHE A 271 2.51 -16.01 1.57
C PHE A 271 1.36 -17.03 1.78
N GLU A 272 0.14 -16.68 1.38
CA GLU A 272 -1.05 -17.30 1.96
C GLU A 272 -1.95 -18.10 1.01
N GLU A 273 -2.13 -17.69 -0.23
CA GLU A 273 -3.34 -18.13 -0.96
C GLU A 273 -3.33 -19.59 -1.43
N GLN A 274 -2.16 -20.25 -1.50
CA GLN A 274 -2.04 -21.62 -2.01
C GLN A 274 -1.72 -22.69 -0.97
N HIS A 275 -1.65 -22.33 0.32
CA HIS A 275 -1.25 -23.28 1.37
C HIS A 275 -2.45 -23.98 1.99
N GLY A 276 -2.46 -25.32 1.96
CA GLY A 276 -3.54 -26.15 2.50
C GLY A 276 -3.49 -26.35 4.02
N ASP A 277 -2.50 -25.79 4.71
CA ASP A 277 -2.11 -26.16 6.08
C ASP A 277 -2.16 -25.02 7.11
N TYR A 278 -2.74 -23.87 6.75
CA TYR A 278 -2.93 -22.73 7.67
C TYR A 278 -3.74 -23.09 8.93
N GLN A 279 -4.65 -24.06 8.83
CA GLN A 279 -5.44 -24.56 9.96
C GLN A 279 -4.58 -25.12 11.09
N MET A 280 -3.44 -25.74 10.77
CA MET A 280 -2.51 -26.27 11.77
C MET A 280 -1.83 -25.13 12.54
N LYS A 281 -1.47 -24.03 11.85
CA LYS A 281 -0.90 -22.84 12.50
C LYS A 281 -1.91 -22.22 13.46
N ILE A 282 -3.15 -22.01 13.00
CA ILE A 282 -4.24 -21.49 13.84
C ILE A 282 -4.42 -22.38 15.07
N SER A 283 -4.45 -23.71 14.89
CA SER A 283 -4.66 -24.67 15.97
C SER A 283 -3.56 -24.60 17.04
N TRP A 284 -2.29 -24.52 16.63
CA TRP A 284 -1.19 -24.37 17.58
C TRP A 284 -1.27 -23.05 18.36
N HIS A 285 -1.50 -21.93 17.67
CA HIS A 285 -1.63 -20.61 18.30
C HIS A 285 -2.82 -20.54 19.26
N LYS A 286 -3.91 -21.26 18.95
CA LYS A 286 -5.08 -21.46 19.80
C LYS A 286 -4.74 -22.28 21.04
N GLU A 287 -4.09 -23.43 20.89
CA GLU A 287 -3.69 -24.29 22.02
C GLU A 287 -2.77 -23.57 22.99
N LYS A 288 -1.81 -22.79 22.46
CA LYS A 288 -0.86 -22.00 23.25
C LYS A 288 -1.41 -20.68 23.79
N GLN A 289 -2.64 -20.29 23.41
CA GLN A 289 -3.27 -19.02 23.80
C GLN A 289 -2.35 -17.80 23.60
N THR A 290 -1.66 -17.78 22.46
CA THR A 290 -0.67 -16.74 22.17
C THR A 290 -1.33 -15.34 22.08
N LEU A 291 -0.57 -14.27 22.31
CA LEU A 291 -1.04 -12.89 22.11
C LEU A 291 -1.53 -12.65 20.66
N PRO A 292 -0.80 -13.05 19.59
CA PRO A 292 -1.30 -12.99 18.22
C PRO A 292 -2.70 -13.62 18.06
N TYR A 293 -2.91 -14.81 18.64
CA TYR A 293 -4.21 -15.49 18.57
C TYR A 293 -5.31 -14.70 19.28
N SER A 294 -5.02 -14.24 20.49
CA SER A 294 -5.96 -13.48 21.31
C SER A 294 -6.39 -12.18 20.62
N PHE A 295 -5.45 -11.47 19.99
CA PHE A 295 -5.72 -10.27 19.19
C PHE A 295 -6.59 -10.60 17.98
N SER A 296 -6.13 -11.51 17.12
CA SER A 296 -6.81 -11.85 15.86
C SER A 296 -8.21 -12.42 16.09
N LYS A 297 -8.40 -13.23 17.14
CA LYS A 297 -9.70 -13.77 17.52
C LYS A 297 -10.67 -12.68 17.97
N LYS A 298 -10.20 -11.70 18.75
CA LYS A 298 -11.06 -10.59 19.22
C LYS A 298 -11.46 -9.67 18.08
N ILE A 299 -10.52 -9.32 17.18
CA ILE A 299 -10.82 -8.57 15.95
C ILE A 299 -11.89 -9.31 15.13
N LEU A 300 -11.67 -10.60 14.84
CA LEU A 300 -12.63 -11.39 14.06
C LEU A 300 -13.99 -11.48 14.75
N HIS A 301 -14.02 -11.69 16.08
CA HIS A 301 -15.26 -11.77 16.83
C HIS A 301 -16.06 -10.47 16.73
N THR A 302 -15.43 -9.33 17.03
CA THR A 302 -16.08 -8.00 16.94
C THR A 302 -16.54 -7.73 15.51
N PHE A 303 -15.72 -8.06 14.50
CA PHE A 303 -16.12 -7.94 13.10
C PHE A 303 -17.36 -8.79 12.75
N LEU A 304 -17.42 -10.04 13.20
CA LEU A 304 -18.56 -10.93 12.93
C LEU A 304 -19.83 -10.53 13.68
N THR A 305 -19.73 -9.86 14.82
CA THR A 305 -20.93 -9.29 15.49
C THR A 305 -21.59 -8.20 14.65
N LEU A 306 -20.79 -7.46 13.88
CA LEU A 306 -21.27 -6.43 12.97
C LEU A 306 -21.66 -7.03 11.60
N TYR A 307 -20.96 -8.07 11.16
CA TYR A 307 -21.07 -8.65 9.82
C TYR A 307 -21.19 -10.19 9.88
N PRO A 308 -22.35 -10.74 10.26
CA PRO A 308 -22.52 -12.18 10.51
C PRO A 308 -22.53 -13.05 9.24
N ALA A 309 -22.63 -12.46 8.05
CA ALA A 309 -22.76 -13.17 6.77
C ALA A 309 -21.46 -13.83 6.26
N VAL A 310 -20.32 -13.65 6.94
CA VAL A 310 -19.03 -14.19 6.51
C VAL A 310 -18.98 -15.71 6.76
N THR A 311 -18.71 -16.51 5.72
CA THR A 311 -18.69 -17.98 5.85
C THR A 311 -17.51 -18.48 6.71
N LYS A 312 -17.68 -19.65 7.36
CA LYS A 312 -16.66 -20.23 8.26
C LYS A 312 -15.28 -20.39 7.62
N GLN A 313 -15.21 -20.79 6.35
CA GLN A 313 -13.95 -20.92 5.63
C GLN A 313 -13.23 -19.57 5.47
N HIS A 314 -13.99 -18.50 5.20
CA HIS A 314 -13.42 -17.15 5.15
C HIS A 314 -12.98 -16.67 6.54
N GLN A 315 -13.71 -17.03 7.61
CA GLN A 315 -13.33 -16.69 8.98
C GLN A 315 -11.95 -17.24 9.38
N GLU A 316 -11.65 -18.51 9.06
CA GLU A 316 -10.35 -19.12 9.35
C GLU A 316 -9.21 -18.44 8.57
N LYS A 317 -9.46 -18.09 7.30
CA LYS A 317 -8.49 -17.32 6.49
C LYS A 317 -8.25 -15.92 7.05
N ILE A 318 -9.31 -15.19 7.43
CA ILE A 318 -9.18 -13.87 8.08
C ILE A 318 -8.33 -14.00 9.36
N LEU A 319 -8.62 -15.01 10.19
CA LEU A 319 -7.88 -15.25 11.42
C LEU A 319 -6.39 -15.50 11.17
N TYR A 320 -6.07 -16.29 10.14
CA TYR A 320 -4.69 -16.57 9.74
C TYR A 320 -3.96 -15.32 9.23
N LYS A 321 -4.59 -14.54 8.33
CA LYS A 321 -4.05 -13.26 7.85
C LYS A 321 -3.70 -12.33 9.00
N LEU A 322 -4.64 -12.14 9.93
CA LEU A 322 -4.45 -11.30 11.11
C LEU A 322 -3.31 -11.80 12.01
N LEU A 323 -3.20 -13.13 12.21
CA LEU A 323 -2.09 -13.76 12.93
C LEU A 323 -0.74 -13.42 12.29
N CYS A 324 -0.61 -13.56 10.97
CA CYS A 324 0.62 -13.24 10.24
C CYS A 324 0.98 -11.76 10.34
N VAL A 325 0.02 -10.87 10.13
CA VAL A 325 0.23 -9.42 10.27
C VAL A 325 0.77 -9.09 11.65
N TYR A 326 0.13 -9.59 12.71
CA TYR A 326 0.59 -9.38 14.08
C TYR A 326 2.03 -9.88 14.28
N LEU A 327 2.32 -11.12 13.88
CA LEU A 327 3.66 -11.70 14.00
C LEU A 327 4.73 -10.85 13.29
N SER A 328 4.47 -10.45 12.04
CA SER A 328 5.39 -9.60 11.27
C SER A 328 5.72 -8.28 11.96
N LEU A 329 4.73 -7.70 12.65
CA LEU A 329 4.88 -6.44 13.34
C LEU A 329 5.68 -6.56 14.63
N ILE A 330 5.55 -7.67 15.34
CA ILE A 330 6.34 -7.93 16.55
C ILE A 330 7.80 -8.24 16.20
N ILE A 331 8.03 -9.10 15.19
CA ILE A 331 9.38 -9.49 14.76
C ILE A 331 10.19 -8.28 14.30
N PHE A 332 9.53 -7.31 13.67
CA PHE A 332 10.17 -6.13 13.10
C PHE A 332 9.68 -4.82 13.73
N ALA A 333 9.38 -4.84 15.03
CA ALA A 333 8.74 -3.72 15.73
C ALA A 333 9.55 -2.40 15.67
N ASP A 334 10.87 -2.51 15.59
CA ASP A 334 11.75 -1.35 15.50
C ASP A 334 11.79 -0.70 14.09
N LEU A 335 11.31 -1.38 13.06
CA LEU A 335 11.30 -0.86 11.69
C LEU A 335 10.10 0.05 11.44
N GLN A 336 10.36 1.36 11.36
CA GLN A 336 9.37 2.36 10.93
C GLN A 336 9.13 2.37 9.42
N LEU A 337 10.04 1.80 8.64
CA LEU A 337 9.92 1.75 7.19
C LEU A 337 8.82 0.75 6.80
N THR A 338 7.73 1.29 6.24
CA THR A 338 6.57 0.54 5.73
C THR A 338 6.45 0.67 4.21
N HIS A 339 5.48 -0.03 3.62
CA HIS A 339 5.14 0.14 2.21
C HIS A 339 4.76 1.59 1.90
N SER A 340 5.31 2.14 0.82
CA SER A 340 5.25 3.57 0.47
C SER A 340 3.84 4.13 0.24
N ASN A 341 2.84 3.26 0.04
CA ASN A 341 1.49 3.63 -0.41
C ASN A 341 0.42 3.34 0.65
N SER A 342 0.78 2.86 1.85
CA SER A 342 -0.22 2.49 2.86
C SER A 342 -1.02 3.70 3.35
N GLN A 343 -0.38 4.85 3.49
CA GLN A 343 -1.04 6.07 3.95
C GLN A 343 -1.98 6.65 2.89
N ASP A 344 -1.52 6.79 1.65
CA ASP A 344 -2.36 7.26 0.52
C ASP A 344 -3.60 6.38 0.34
N PHE A 345 -3.45 5.06 0.51
CA PHE A 345 -4.58 4.13 0.50
C PHE A 345 -5.54 4.40 1.66
N MET A 346 -5.05 4.52 2.90
CA MET A 346 -5.92 4.75 4.06
C MET A 346 -6.69 6.06 3.96
N GLU A 347 -6.04 7.14 3.53
CA GLU A 347 -6.70 8.45 3.34
C GLU A 347 -7.82 8.36 2.30
N LYS A 348 -7.56 7.72 1.15
CA LYS A 348 -8.58 7.50 0.12
C LYS A 348 -9.70 6.58 0.59
N PHE A 349 -9.36 5.50 1.28
CA PHE A 349 -10.31 4.52 1.79
C PHE A 349 -11.23 5.13 2.87
N GLU A 350 -10.68 5.97 3.75
CA GLU A 350 -11.44 6.73 4.76
C GLU A 350 -12.44 7.68 4.11
N LEU A 351 -12.04 8.40 3.05
CA LEU A 351 -12.93 9.27 2.29
C LEU A 351 -14.08 8.50 1.61
N GLU A 352 -13.80 7.31 1.08
CA GLU A 352 -14.79 6.48 0.38
C GLU A 352 -15.71 5.72 1.33
N ASN A 353 -15.23 5.37 2.53
CA ASN A 353 -15.93 4.49 3.49
C ASN A 353 -15.73 4.93 4.96
N PRO A 354 -16.12 6.16 5.35
CA PRO A 354 -15.76 6.76 6.63
C PRO A 354 -16.28 5.97 7.83
N ASN A 355 -17.53 5.51 7.76
CA ASN A 355 -18.16 4.72 8.81
C ASN A 355 -17.48 3.37 9.05
N PHE A 356 -17.14 2.68 7.96
CA PHE A 356 -16.42 1.40 8.05
C PHE A 356 -15.00 1.62 8.61
N PHE A 357 -14.28 2.61 8.06
CA PHE A 357 -12.94 2.96 8.50
C PHE A 357 -12.90 3.27 10.01
N ASN A 358 -13.79 4.15 10.49
CA ASN A 358 -13.85 4.55 11.89
C ASN A 358 -14.17 3.37 12.82
N ARG A 359 -15.09 2.48 12.42
CA ARG A 359 -15.41 1.26 13.20
C ARG A 359 -14.22 0.32 13.30
N ILE A 360 -13.51 0.07 12.19
CA ILE A 360 -12.33 -0.81 12.19
C ILE A 360 -11.19 -0.18 13.01
N LYS A 361 -10.99 1.13 12.88
CA LYS A 361 -10.00 1.87 13.67
C LYS A 361 -10.31 1.78 15.17
N GLN A 362 -11.54 2.06 15.58
CA GLN A 362 -11.97 1.94 16.97
C GLN A 362 -11.77 0.52 17.51
N MET A 363 -12.16 -0.50 16.75
CA MET A 363 -11.96 -1.90 17.13
C MET A 363 -10.48 -2.25 17.32
N MET A 364 -9.58 -1.71 16.49
CA MET A 364 -8.14 -1.88 16.64
C MET A 364 -7.62 -1.15 17.89
N ASP A 365 -8.02 0.11 18.09
CA ASP A 365 -7.59 0.94 19.21
C ASP A 365 -7.99 0.32 20.56
N ASP A 366 -9.21 -0.21 20.66
CA ASP A 366 -9.72 -0.93 21.84
C ASP A 366 -8.90 -2.18 22.18
N LEU A 367 -8.21 -2.75 21.19
CA LEU A 367 -7.39 -3.95 21.33
C LEU A 367 -5.88 -3.66 21.36
N TRP A 368 -5.49 -2.38 21.32
CA TRP A 368 -4.07 -1.98 21.31
C TRP A 368 -3.31 -2.44 22.55
N TYR A 369 -3.97 -2.62 23.69
CA TYR A 369 -3.37 -3.13 24.93
C TYR A 369 -2.79 -4.56 24.80
N LEU A 370 -3.14 -5.30 23.74
CA LEU A 370 -2.58 -6.62 23.46
C LEU A 370 -1.21 -6.56 22.79
N PHE A 371 -0.82 -5.40 22.24
CA PHE A 371 0.54 -5.17 21.73
C PHE A 371 1.53 -4.87 22.88
N PRO A 372 2.83 -5.18 22.72
CA PRO A 372 3.86 -4.76 23.68
C PRO A 372 3.83 -3.24 23.90
N LYS A 373 4.07 -2.80 25.14
CA LYS A 373 4.03 -1.37 25.50
C LYS A 373 5.13 -0.57 24.80
N GLU A 374 6.22 -1.23 24.47
CA GLU A 374 7.38 -0.71 23.77
C GLU A 374 7.15 -0.62 22.25
N ALA A 375 6.01 -1.09 21.74
CA ALA A 375 5.69 -1.07 20.32
C ALA A 375 5.71 0.36 19.76
N ASN A 376 6.39 0.53 18.64
CA ASN A 376 6.50 1.80 17.96
C ASN A 376 5.12 2.29 17.49
N PRO A 377 4.70 3.55 17.74
CA PRO A 377 3.42 4.08 17.27
C PRO A 377 3.19 3.93 15.76
N HIS A 378 4.25 3.91 14.95
CA HIS A 378 4.15 3.68 13.50
C HIS A 378 3.55 2.31 13.14
N ILE A 379 3.63 1.32 14.04
CA ILE A 379 3.03 0.00 13.87
C ILE A 379 1.50 0.10 13.80
N GLN A 380 0.87 1.03 14.54
CA GLN A 380 -0.59 1.18 14.57
C GLN A 380 -1.17 1.45 13.18
N ASN A 381 -0.59 2.42 12.46
CA ASN A 381 -1.05 2.77 11.12
C ASN A 381 -0.87 1.62 10.12
N TYR A 382 0.23 0.88 10.23
CA TYR A 382 0.49 -0.25 9.35
C TYR A 382 -0.40 -1.46 9.68
N LEU A 383 -0.69 -1.69 10.95
CA LEU A 383 -1.66 -2.66 11.41
C LEU A 383 -3.06 -2.33 10.88
N LEU A 384 -3.51 -1.08 11.04
CA LEU A 384 -4.80 -0.60 10.55
C LEU A 384 -4.92 -0.83 9.03
N TYR A 385 -3.90 -0.44 8.27
CA TYR A 385 -3.83 -0.67 6.83
C TYR A 385 -4.10 -2.13 6.44
N HIS A 386 -3.42 -3.08 7.10
CA HIS A 386 -3.61 -4.51 6.83
C HIS A 386 -4.96 -5.03 7.29
N ILE A 387 -5.45 -4.61 8.47
CA ILE A 387 -6.78 -4.99 8.95
C ILE A 387 -7.86 -4.51 7.98
N LEU A 388 -7.75 -3.28 7.47
CA LEU A 388 -8.68 -2.74 6.49
C LEU A 388 -8.70 -3.61 5.23
N LEU A 389 -7.54 -3.93 4.65
CA LEU A 389 -7.46 -4.79 3.45
C LEU A 389 -8.07 -6.19 3.69
N ILE A 390 -7.76 -6.82 4.82
CA ILE A 390 -8.24 -8.17 5.14
C ILE A 390 -9.75 -8.16 5.29
N LEU A 391 -10.31 -7.20 6.03
CA LEU A 391 -11.72 -7.17 6.35
C LEU A 391 -12.56 -6.61 5.21
N SER A 392 -12.08 -5.61 4.47
CA SER A 392 -12.78 -5.03 3.32
C SER A 392 -12.94 -6.01 2.16
N THR A 393 -12.01 -6.95 2.01
CA THR A 393 -12.08 -7.99 0.96
C THR A 393 -12.96 -9.17 1.36
N SER A 394 -13.38 -9.23 2.63
CA SER A 394 -14.19 -10.32 3.17
C SER A 394 -15.69 -10.07 3.11
N ILE A 395 -16.11 -8.84 2.80
CA ILE A 395 -17.51 -8.42 2.72
C ILE A 395 -17.71 -7.45 1.55
N ASP A 396 -18.94 -7.33 1.07
CA ASP A 396 -19.30 -6.23 0.17
C ASP A 396 -19.66 -4.98 1.01
N ILE A 397 -18.73 -4.03 1.07
CA ILE A 397 -18.92 -2.77 1.81
C ILE A 397 -20.07 -1.94 1.21
N ASN A 398 -20.34 -2.06 -0.10
CA ASN A 398 -21.41 -1.28 -0.73
C ASN A 398 -22.79 -1.70 -0.20
N HIS A 399 -22.97 -2.98 0.13
CA HIS A 399 -24.21 -3.46 0.75
C HIS A 399 -24.44 -2.89 2.16
N LEU A 400 -23.41 -2.35 2.81
CA LEU A 400 -23.53 -1.68 4.11
C LEU A 400 -23.97 -0.21 4.01
N LYS A 401 -23.87 0.39 2.82
CA LYS A 401 -24.34 1.76 2.60
C LYS A 401 -25.87 1.80 2.70
N SER A 402 -26.42 2.90 3.23
CA SER A 402 -27.87 3.07 3.32
C SER A 402 -28.51 2.91 1.94
N GLN A 403 -29.60 2.14 1.85
CA GLN A 403 -30.32 1.99 0.58
C GLN A 403 -30.88 3.35 0.14
N ILE A 404 -30.57 3.75 -1.10
CA ILE A 404 -31.15 4.93 -1.73
C ILE A 404 -32.27 4.44 -2.63
N HIS A 405 -33.51 4.79 -2.27
CA HIS A 405 -34.68 4.40 -3.03
C HIS A 405 -34.91 5.40 -4.16
N ILE A 406 -34.74 4.95 -5.40
CA ILE A 406 -34.89 5.78 -6.59
C ILE A 406 -36.15 5.35 -7.34
N LYS A 407 -37.00 6.30 -7.66
CA LYS A 407 -38.09 6.10 -8.62
C LYS A 407 -37.65 6.57 -10.00
N LEU A 408 -37.75 5.71 -10.99
CA LEU A 408 -37.40 6.00 -12.39
C LEU A 408 -38.66 5.93 -13.26
N ILE A 409 -38.94 7.01 -14.00
CA ILE A 409 -40.12 7.12 -14.87
C ILE A 409 -39.70 7.69 -16.22
N CYS A 410 -39.94 6.96 -17.30
CA CYS A 410 -39.69 7.43 -18.67
C CYS A 410 -40.97 7.46 -19.50
N HIS A 411 -41.13 8.46 -20.37
CA HIS A 411 -42.32 8.61 -21.22
C HIS A 411 -42.39 7.61 -22.38
N ILE A 412 -41.24 7.05 -22.79
CA ILE A 412 -41.14 6.24 -24.01
C ILE A 412 -41.73 4.84 -23.79
N GLU A 413 -41.08 4.03 -22.96
CA GLU A 413 -41.52 2.66 -22.67
C GLU A 413 -40.85 2.08 -21.42
N PRO A 414 -41.47 1.09 -20.75
CA PRO A 414 -40.87 0.42 -19.59
C PRO A 414 -39.52 -0.27 -19.85
N LEU A 415 -39.25 -0.68 -21.08
CA LEU A 415 -37.97 -1.30 -21.44
C LEU A 415 -36.80 -0.31 -21.30
N SER A 416 -37.05 0.96 -21.65
CA SER A 416 -36.07 2.05 -21.49
C SER A 416 -35.76 2.31 -20.01
N GLU A 417 -36.76 2.19 -19.13
CA GLU A 417 -36.56 2.29 -17.69
C GLU A 417 -35.68 1.16 -17.14
N GLU A 418 -35.90 -0.09 -17.60
CA GLU A 418 -35.08 -1.20 -17.14
C GLU A 418 -33.63 -1.08 -17.64
N TYR A 419 -33.42 -0.64 -18.89
CA TYR A 419 -32.07 -0.32 -19.40
C TYR A 419 -31.37 0.75 -18.55
N LEU A 420 -32.05 1.86 -18.26
CA LEU A 420 -31.49 2.95 -17.46
C LEU A 420 -31.26 2.55 -16.00
N LYS A 421 -32.14 1.73 -15.42
CA LYS A 421 -31.96 1.12 -14.09
C LYS A 421 -30.69 0.27 -14.03
N GLN A 422 -30.49 -0.61 -14.99
CA GLN A 422 -29.27 -1.43 -15.05
C GLN A 422 -28.02 -0.57 -15.19
N ARG A 423 -28.09 0.50 -16.00
CA ARG A 423 -27.00 1.46 -16.16
C ARG A 423 -26.71 2.23 -14.86
N LEU A 424 -27.74 2.74 -14.18
CA LEU A 424 -27.64 3.42 -12.89
C LEU A 424 -26.96 2.54 -11.84
N ILE A 425 -27.44 1.30 -11.67
CA ILE A 425 -26.89 0.35 -10.69
C ILE A 425 -25.43 0.03 -11.02
N LYS A 426 -25.11 -0.19 -12.30
CA LYS A 426 -23.75 -0.54 -12.74
C LYS A 426 -22.75 0.61 -12.59
N GLN A 427 -23.19 1.85 -12.72
CA GLN A 427 -22.33 3.04 -12.66
C GLN A 427 -22.26 3.68 -11.27
N SER A 428 -23.19 3.33 -10.37
CA SER A 428 -23.22 3.86 -9.00
C SER A 428 -22.26 3.11 -8.08
N SER A 429 -21.60 3.85 -7.19
CA SER A 429 -20.83 3.32 -6.05
C SER A 429 -21.67 3.17 -4.77
N HIS A 430 -22.97 3.49 -4.84
CA HIS A 430 -23.93 3.43 -3.74
C HIS A 430 -24.94 2.30 -3.92
N HIS A 431 -25.51 1.82 -2.81
CA HIS A 431 -26.56 0.81 -2.82
C HIS A 431 -27.89 1.43 -3.28
N LEU A 432 -28.16 1.32 -4.58
CA LEU A 432 -29.39 1.84 -5.18
C LEU A 432 -30.48 0.77 -5.22
N VAL A 433 -31.68 1.12 -4.77
CA VAL A 433 -32.90 0.34 -4.98
C VAL A 433 -33.75 1.13 -5.97
N VAL A 434 -33.69 0.74 -7.24
CA VAL A 434 -34.36 1.45 -8.33
C VAL A 434 -35.69 0.78 -8.65
N ASN A 435 -36.78 1.52 -8.48
CA ASN A 435 -38.13 1.14 -8.83
C ASN A 435 -38.52 1.79 -10.17
N THR A 436 -38.96 0.98 -11.12
CA THR A 436 -39.50 1.40 -12.43
C THR A 436 -41.02 1.50 -12.37
N SER A 437 -41.66 1.98 -13.44
CA SER A 437 -43.12 2.06 -13.58
C SER A 437 -43.82 0.69 -13.53
N THR A 438 -43.09 -0.39 -13.80
CA THR A 438 -43.59 -1.77 -13.77
C THR A 438 -43.35 -2.51 -12.45
N SER A 439 -42.67 -1.86 -11.49
CA SER A 439 -42.44 -2.46 -10.17
C SER A 439 -43.75 -2.52 -9.37
N GLU A 440 -43.98 -3.57 -8.57
CA GLU A 440 -45.14 -3.60 -7.66
C GLU A 440 -45.03 -2.47 -6.62
N GLU A 441 -45.95 -1.51 -6.66
CA GLU A 441 -45.93 -0.33 -5.81
C GLU A 441 -46.88 -0.45 -4.63
N THR A 442 -46.33 -0.34 -3.41
CA THR A 442 -47.12 0.00 -2.23
C THR A 442 -47.37 1.52 -2.25
N LYS A 443 -48.64 1.94 -2.17
CA LYS A 443 -49.09 3.34 -2.31
C LYS A 443 -48.46 4.34 -1.31
N ASP A 444 -47.74 3.87 -0.30
CA ASP A 444 -47.13 4.68 0.76
C ASP A 444 -45.58 4.72 0.74
N ARG A 445 -44.92 4.22 -0.31
CA ARG A 445 -43.46 4.19 -0.36
C ARG A 445 -42.87 5.59 -0.66
N GLN A 446 -42.03 6.09 0.24
CA GLN A 446 -41.28 7.34 0.05
C GLN A 446 -39.95 7.06 -0.66
N PHE A 447 -39.64 7.87 -1.67
CA PHE A 447 -38.39 7.77 -2.44
C PHE A 447 -37.42 8.89 -2.05
N ASP A 448 -36.14 8.64 -2.25
CA ASP A 448 -35.07 9.62 -2.00
C ASP A 448 -34.85 10.53 -3.19
N LEU A 449 -35.01 9.96 -4.38
CA LEU A 449 -34.80 10.63 -5.66
C LEU A 449 -35.83 10.11 -6.68
N LEU A 450 -36.51 11.04 -7.37
CA LEU A 450 -37.28 10.75 -8.55
C LEU A 450 -36.53 11.24 -9.79
N LEU A 451 -36.33 10.32 -10.72
CA LEU A 451 -35.65 10.51 -11.99
C LEU A 451 -36.68 10.40 -13.13
N SER A 452 -36.80 11.43 -13.97
CA SER A 452 -37.75 11.38 -15.08
C SER A 452 -37.36 12.21 -16.29
N ASP A 453 -37.87 11.83 -17.46
CA ASP A 453 -37.84 12.65 -18.69
C ASP A 453 -39.07 13.55 -18.86
N ILE A 454 -40.01 13.49 -17.92
CA ILE A 454 -41.23 14.29 -17.93
C ILE A 454 -41.44 14.98 -16.59
N TYR A 455 -42.06 16.16 -16.67
CA TYR A 455 -42.55 16.83 -15.49
C TYR A 455 -43.85 16.17 -15.01
N LEU A 456 -43.81 15.59 -13.82
CA LEU A 456 -44.99 15.02 -13.16
C LEU A 456 -45.60 16.06 -12.21
N PRO A 457 -46.88 16.45 -12.38
CA PRO A 457 -47.57 17.34 -11.45
C PRO A 457 -47.55 16.79 -10.02
N SER A 458 -47.47 17.66 -9.02
CA SER A 458 -47.31 17.30 -7.60
C SER A 458 -48.41 16.40 -6.99
N HIS A 459 -49.56 16.27 -7.65
CA HIS A 459 -50.65 15.38 -7.26
C HIS A 459 -50.57 13.99 -7.92
N LEU A 460 -49.74 13.83 -8.95
CA LEU A 460 -49.45 12.57 -9.66
C LEU A 460 -48.04 12.06 -9.36
N SER A 461 -47.16 12.91 -8.84
CA SER A 461 -45.81 12.50 -8.46
C SER A 461 -45.83 11.72 -7.15
N GLN A 462 -45.10 10.61 -7.13
CA GLN A 462 -44.81 9.92 -5.88
C GLN A 462 -43.98 10.83 -4.97
N LYS A 463 -44.14 10.64 -3.66
CA LYS A 463 -43.39 11.41 -2.66
C LYS A 463 -41.91 11.08 -2.76
N ALA A 464 -41.14 12.00 -3.32
CA ALA A 464 -39.68 11.93 -3.34
C ALA A 464 -39.08 13.16 -2.67
N THR A 465 -37.95 12.97 -1.99
CA THR A 465 -37.26 14.08 -1.31
C THR A 465 -36.51 14.97 -2.31
N ASN A 466 -36.03 14.39 -3.42
CA ASN A 466 -35.33 15.08 -4.49
C ASN A 466 -35.90 14.70 -5.86
N TYR A 467 -35.77 15.60 -6.83
CA TYR A 467 -36.24 15.43 -8.20
C TYR A 467 -35.15 15.83 -9.18
N TYR A 468 -34.91 15.01 -10.21
CA TYR A 468 -34.05 15.37 -11.34
C TYR A 468 -34.78 15.02 -12.65
N ILE A 469 -34.88 16.01 -13.53
CA ILE A 469 -35.55 15.89 -14.82
C ILE A 469 -34.50 16.03 -15.93
N TRP A 470 -34.52 15.12 -16.89
CA TRP A 470 -33.64 15.12 -18.07
C TRP A 470 -34.43 15.14 -19.37
N ASP A 471 -33.74 15.26 -20.50
CA ASP A 471 -34.28 14.88 -21.81
C ASP A 471 -33.85 13.45 -22.15
N PHE A 472 -34.72 12.64 -22.76
CA PHE A 472 -34.36 11.28 -23.17
C PHE A 472 -33.68 11.28 -24.56
N PRO A 473 -32.54 10.59 -24.73
CA PRO A 473 -31.78 9.86 -23.71
C PRO A 473 -30.92 10.81 -22.84
N PRO A 474 -30.66 10.47 -21.56
CA PRO A 474 -29.85 11.31 -20.68
C PRO A 474 -28.45 11.56 -21.24
N THR A 475 -28.03 12.83 -21.24
CA THR A 475 -26.68 13.23 -21.68
C THR A 475 -25.63 12.90 -20.63
N GLU A 476 -24.33 12.95 -20.99
CA GLU A 476 -23.24 12.79 -20.01
C GLU A 476 -23.31 13.83 -18.87
N ARG A 477 -23.81 15.03 -19.16
CA ARG A 477 -24.05 16.05 -18.13
C ARG A 477 -25.15 15.62 -17.16
N ASP A 478 -26.20 14.98 -17.66
CA ASP A 478 -27.28 14.46 -16.82
C ASP A 478 -26.78 13.38 -15.88
N TRP A 479 -25.99 12.44 -16.40
CA TRP A 479 -25.35 11.42 -15.58
C TRP A 479 -24.50 12.02 -14.46
N GLN A 480 -23.66 13.02 -14.76
CA GLN A 480 -22.85 13.71 -13.76
C GLN A 480 -23.72 14.36 -12.67
N ASN A 481 -24.80 15.05 -13.05
CA ASN A 481 -25.69 15.70 -12.08
C ASN A 481 -26.49 14.70 -11.22
N ILE A 482 -26.94 13.59 -11.82
CA ILE A 482 -27.64 12.52 -11.10
C ILE A 482 -26.73 11.95 -10.02
N PHE A 483 -25.48 11.59 -10.36
CA PHE A 483 -24.54 11.04 -9.38
C PHE A 483 -24.16 12.06 -8.30
N GLN A 484 -23.96 13.34 -8.66
CA GLN A 484 -23.76 14.40 -7.66
C GLN A 484 -24.95 14.55 -6.70
N THR A 485 -26.17 14.31 -7.17
CA THR A 485 -27.38 14.38 -6.33
C THR A 485 -27.45 13.18 -5.39
N ILE A 486 -27.13 11.98 -5.89
CA ILE A 486 -27.02 10.76 -5.08
C ILE A 486 -25.97 10.96 -3.97
N ASP A 487 -24.80 11.53 -4.29
CA ASP A 487 -23.74 11.82 -3.31
C ASP A 487 -24.20 12.80 -2.21
N LYS A 488 -25.01 13.81 -2.57
CA LYS A 488 -25.60 14.75 -1.60
C LYS A 488 -26.61 14.08 -0.67
N ILE A 489 -27.43 13.18 -1.20
CA ILE A 489 -28.39 12.42 -0.40
C ILE A 489 -27.65 11.58 0.64
N THR A 490 -26.57 10.91 0.25
CA THR A 490 -25.76 10.08 1.15
C THR A 490 -25.10 10.90 2.25
N SER A 491 -24.42 12.01 1.91
CA SER A 491 -23.76 12.88 2.89
C SER A 491 -24.73 13.52 3.90
N THR A 492 -25.97 13.80 3.48
CA THR A 492 -27.01 14.33 4.39
C THR A 492 -27.50 13.25 5.38
N ARG A 493 -27.48 11.96 4.99
CA ARG A 493 -27.86 10.87 5.89
C ARG A 493 -26.75 10.51 6.88
N GLU A 494 -25.50 10.53 6.44
CA GLU A 494 -24.34 10.21 7.28
C GLU A 494 -24.03 11.27 8.34
N SER A 495 -24.55 12.50 8.20
CA SER A 495 -24.41 13.56 9.21
C SER A 495 -25.46 13.48 10.33
N VAL A 496 -26.47 12.63 10.19
CA VAL A 496 -27.59 12.48 11.14
C VAL A 496 -27.52 11.15 11.92
N SER A 497 -26.72 10.19 11.44
CA SER A 497 -26.43 8.88 12.06
C SER A 497 -25.12 8.89 12.81
#